data_AF-A0A955PB73-F1
#
_entry.id   AF-A0A955PB73-F1
#
_cell.length_a   1.000
_cell.length_b   1.000
_cell.length_c   1.000
_cell.angle_alpha   90.00
_cell.angle_beta   90.00
_cell.angle_gamma   90.00
#
_symmetry.space_group_name_H-M   'P 1'
#
loop_
_entity.id
_entity.type
_entity.pdbx_description
1 polymer ?
#
loop_
_entity_poly.entity_id
_entity_poly.type
_entity_poly.pdbx_seq_one_letter_code
_entity_poly.pdbx_strand_id
1 'polypeptide(L)'
;MDLCKVEILFIICCAALDPTVLAESSHTQSTGIRATMRDELTTDNDGDGRAESGDTLTYTIIVTNTGTIVNGIGFSATPDVNTPIVPGSIEISPMAIDDSYTTFGGSDLVVNASDGLLSNDFDPDGDPLSIAVFDATSTLGAVVLVNPSDGSFTYQPPGGFQGTDMFSYGLDDGFGGVVVGTATVTSEGQIWFVDNTAPQGGDGSMPAPFDNLADAETSSASGDTIFVFRGDGTDHKLDQGFVLKENQRFLGQGFDLKVGDQVIVAASGSPVISNTSHTVVLASGSFVAGFTIGSVSGSGMVNPVAPLSGVEVREVTITQTGEAGIRLASADDLTLENISILNSHSDGVAFGIASGSSTLSNIRIQNASGDGIVIADSTKTAISISGIEIMNVTGSGLHIADASGNLAIDQLSIDGTDQAGLSITNHQGSVTINNGSIRETLGQAILVEGAAPSVTYNGQIDNGDDHLLSVVNTSGGAVALSGGPFTDVFGLGIEIDNCLGGVSVSSASL
;
A
#
# COMPACT_ATOMS: atom_id res chain seq x y z
N MET A 1 0.12 65.92 -29.46
CA MET A 1 1.08 65.10 -30.21
C MET A 1 2.32 65.07 -29.34
N ASP A 2 2.39 64.15 -28.39
CA ASP A 2 2.84 62.74 -28.54
C ASP A 2 4.26 62.68 -27.94
N LEU A 3 4.73 61.80 -27.06
CA LEU A 3 4.29 60.57 -26.39
C LEU A 3 5.13 60.46 -25.07
N CYS A 4 4.57 59.95 -23.97
CA CYS A 4 5.35 59.35 -22.88
C CYS A 4 5.05 57.86 -22.87
N LYS A 5 6.05 56.99 -22.88
CA LYS A 5 5.85 55.54 -22.72
C LYS A 5 5.66 55.24 -21.22
N VAL A 6 4.77 54.30 -20.89
CA VAL A 6 4.34 54.01 -19.51
C VAL A 6 4.36 52.52 -19.27
N GLU A 7 5.38 51.99 -18.62
CA GLU A 7 5.32 50.61 -18.10
C GLU A 7 4.54 50.61 -16.77
N ILE A 8 3.46 49.83 -16.69
CA ILE A 8 2.78 49.54 -15.43
C ILE A 8 3.22 48.14 -15.01
N LEU A 9 3.60 47.95 -13.74
CA LEU A 9 3.91 46.65 -13.15
C LEU A 9 2.99 46.47 -11.93
N PHE A 10 2.11 45.48 -11.94
CA PHE A 10 1.25 45.14 -10.79
C PHE A 10 1.77 43.91 -10.05
N ILE A 11 2.45 44.09 -8.91
CA ILE A 11 2.81 42.95 -8.05
C ILE A 11 1.61 42.62 -7.14
N ILE A 12 0.89 41.53 -7.44
CA ILE A 12 -0.18 40.98 -6.60
C ILE A 12 0.30 39.69 -5.95
N CYS A 13 0.53 39.72 -4.63
CA CYS A 13 0.89 38.55 -3.85
C CYS A 13 -0.38 37.82 -3.35
N CYS A 14 -0.63 36.65 -3.94
CA CYS A 14 -1.43 35.48 -3.52
C CYS A 14 -2.98 35.53 -3.39
N ALA A 15 -3.53 34.37 -3.82
CA ALA A 15 -4.85 33.74 -3.66
C ALA A 15 -6.02 34.14 -4.60
N ALA A 16 -6.03 33.46 -5.77
CA ALA A 16 -7.16 33.04 -6.63
C ALA A 16 -8.28 34.04 -6.99
N LEU A 17 -8.43 34.40 -8.27
CA LEU A 17 -9.65 35.02 -8.81
C LEU A 17 -10.03 34.60 -10.24
N ASP A 18 -11.33 34.36 -10.43
CA ASP A 18 -12.13 34.01 -11.63
C ASP A 18 -12.51 35.27 -12.44
N PRO A 19 -12.50 35.29 -13.79
CA PRO A 19 -12.67 36.52 -14.54
C PRO A 19 -14.15 36.77 -14.89
N THR A 20 -14.78 37.81 -14.31
CA THR A 20 -15.79 38.64 -15.01
C THR A 20 -16.29 39.88 -14.25
N VAL A 21 -16.17 41.03 -14.94
CA VAL A 21 -16.98 42.27 -14.93
C VAL A 21 -16.75 43.39 -13.88
N LEU A 22 -16.59 44.59 -14.47
CA LEU A 22 -16.40 45.97 -13.97
C LEU A 22 -17.59 46.57 -13.17
N ALA A 23 -17.31 47.40 -12.16
CA ALA A 23 -18.01 48.67 -11.89
C ALA A 23 -17.34 49.50 -10.75
N GLU A 24 -17.58 50.82 -10.79
CA GLU A 24 -16.83 51.94 -10.20
C GLU A 24 -16.91 52.17 -8.67
N SER A 25 -15.86 52.89 -8.23
CA SER A 25 -15.80 53.90 -7.16
C SER A 25 -15.69 53.45 -5.70
N SER A 26 -14.53 53.84 -5.12
CA SER A 26 -14.34 54.24 -3.73
C SER A 26 -15.03 53.35 -2.68
N HIS A 27 -14.35 52.32 -2.20
CA HIS A 27 -14.72 51.69 -0.93
C HIS A 27 -13.57 51.63 0.06
N THR A 28 -13.93 52.01 1.28
CA THR A 28 -13.21 51.84 2.54
C THR A 28 -12.51 50.49 2.60
N GLN A 29 -11.19 50.55 2.78
CA GLN A 29 -10.27 49.42 2.95
C GLN A 29 -10.89 48.31 3.81
N SER A 30 -11.04 47.12 3.23
CA SER A 30 -11.05 45.91 4.05
C SER A 30 -9.78 45.92 4.91
N THR A 31 -9.89 45.51 6.15
CA THR A 31 -8.75 45.45 7.07
C THR A 31 -7.70 44.51 6.50
N GLY A 32 -6.66 45.07 5.86
CA GLY A 32 -5.51 44.32 5.35
C GLY A 32 -5.07 44.66 3.93
N ILE A 33 -5.89 45.31 3.08
CA ILE A 33 -5.47 45.63 1.71
C ILE A 33 -4.94 47.06 1.59
N ARG A 34 -3.73 47.22 1.07
CA ARG A 34 -3.08 48.51 0.80
C ARG A 34 -2.56 48.56 -0.62
N ALA A 35 -2.84 49.65 -1.33
CA ALA A 35 -2.25 49.95 -2.62
C ALA A 35 -1.33 51.17 -2.51
N THR A 36 -0.17 51.11 -3.14
CA THR A 36 0.76 52.25 -3.27
C THR A 36 1.18 52.40 -4.72
N MET A 37 1.36 53.64 -5.17
CA MET A 37 1.80 53.97 -6.52
C MET A 37 3.13 54.74 -6.43
N ARG A 38 4.04 54.44 -7.34
CA ARG A 38 5.30 55.18 -7.54
C ARG A 38 5.52 55.40 -9.02
N ASP A 39 6.17 56.50 -9.34
CA ASP A 39 6.59 56.89 -10.67
C ASP A 39 8.12 57.03 -10.74
N GLU A 40 8.70 56.63 -11.87
CA GLU A 40 10.14 56.72 -12.13
C GLU A 40 10.39 57.22 -13.56
N LEU A 41 11.28 58.20 -13.71
CA LEU A 41 11.75 58.68 -15.02
C LEU A 41 12.77 57.69 -15.58
N THR A 42 12.34 56.85 -16.53
CA THR A 42 13.15 55.74 -17.06
C THR A 42 13.88 56.08 -18.36
N THR A 43 13.41 57.07 -19.11
CA THR A 43 14.17 57.68 -20.21
C THR A 43 14.06 59.18 -20.12
N ASP A 44 15.20 59.81 -19.83
CA ASP A 44 15.38 61.25 -19.78
C ASP A 44 16.15 61.67 -21.04
N ASN A 45 15.42 62.17 -22.03
CA ASN A 45 15.95 62.44 -23.37
C ASN A 45 16.82 63.69 -23.43
N ASP A 46 16.66 64.63 -22.49
CA ASP A 46 17.47 65.85 -22.43
C ASP A 46 18.46 65.88 -21.24
N GLY A 47 18.34 64.92 -20.31
CA GLY A 47 19.29 64.65 -19.24
C GLY A 47 19.17 65.61 -18.06
N ASP A 48 18.06 66.35 -17.94
CA ASP A 48 17.88 67.38 -16.92
C ASP A 48 17.29 66.86 -15.58
N GLY A 49 16.92 65.58 -15.54
CA GLY A 49 16.36 64.89 -14.39
C GLY A 49 14.92 65.27 -14.08
N ARG A 50 14.19 65.90 -15.00
CA ARG A 50 12.78 66.25 -14.89
C ARG A 50 11.99 65.48 -15.93
N ALA A 51 10.74 65.16 -15.60
CA ALA A 51 9.85 64.56 -16.57
C ALA A 51 9.26 65.66 -17.48
N GLU A 52 9.69 65.67 -18.73
CA GLU A 52 9.28 66.63 -19.75
C GLU A 52 8.76 65.93 -21.03
N SER A 53 8.38 66.76 -22.01
CA SER A 53 7.82 66.27 -23.26
C SER A 53 8.88 65.51 -24.07
N GLY A 54 8.70 64.20 -24.19
CA GLY A 54 9.62 63.30 -24.91
C GLY A 54 10.23 62.24 -24.01
N ASP A 55 10.09 62.36 -22.70
CA ASP A 55 10.62 61.39 -21.74
C ASP A 55 9.70 60.18 -21.57
N THR A 56 10.18 59.17 -20.84
CA THR A 56 9.42 57.96 -20.49
C THR A 56 9.34 57.84 -18.98
N LEU A 57 8.12 57.59 -18.46
CA LEU A 57 7.83 57.41 -17.04
C LEU A 57 7.27 56.01 -16.82
N THR A 58 7.87 55.22 -15.95
CA THR A 58 7.32 53.94 -15.50
C THR A 58 6.51 54.17 -14.24
N TYR A 59 5.29 53.64 -14.18
CA TYR A 59 4.38 53.76 -13.04
C TYR A 59 4.16 52.40 -12.39
N THR A 60 4.73 52.15 -11.22
CA THR A 60 4.54 50.89 -10.49
C THR A 60 3.40 51.01 -9.48
N ILE A 61 2.44 50.09 -9.54
CA ILE A 61 1.34 49.99 -8.58
C ILE A 61 1.53 48.69 -7.79
N ILE A 62 1.77 48.81 -6.48
CA ILE A 62 1.92 47.67 -5.58
C ILE A 62 0.63 47.53 -4.79
N VAL A 63 -0.03 46.37 -4.91
CA VAL A 63 -1.22 46.02 -4.12
C VAL A 63 -0.84 44.90 -3.16
N THR A 64 -0.86 45.19 -1.86
CA THR A 64 -0.58 44.20 -0.82
C THR A 64 -1.87 43.83 -0.10
N ASN A 65 -2.18 42.55 -0.03
CA ASN A 65 -3.26 42.01 0.79
C ASN A 65 -2.69 41.27 2.02
N THR A 66 -2.98 41.75 3.22
CA THR A 66 -2.64 41.10 4.50
C THR A 66 -3.88 40.70 5.32
N GLY A 67 -5.05 40.74 4.70
CA GLY A 67 -6.35 40.48 5.33
C GLY A 67 -7.05 39.22 4.82
N THR A 68 -8.32 39.05 5.18
CA THR A 68 -9.17 37.99 4.62
C THR A 68 -9.54 38.32 3.17
N ILE A 69 -9.72 37.28 2.34
CA ILE A 69 -10.10 37.42 0.92
C ILE A 69 -11.41 38.20 0.83
N VAL A 70 -11.43 39.26 0.01
CA VAL A 70 -12.62 40.06 -0.27
C VAL A 70 -12.78 40.16 -1.77
N ASN A 71 -13.91 39.66 -2.28
CA ASN A 71 -14.25 39.75 -3.69
C ASN A 71 -14.69 41.17 -4.07
N GLY A 72 -14.42 41.58 -5.31
CA GLY A 72 -14.96 42.82 -5.89
C GLY A 72 -14.24 44.11 -5.51
N ILE A 73 -12.97 44.03 -5.11
CA ILE A 73 -12.15 45.23 -4.86
C ILE A 73 -11.47 45.64 -6.16
N GLY A 74 -11.90 46.77 -6.72
CA GLY A 74 -11.25 47.42 -7.84
C GLY A 74 -10.27 48.50 -7.39
N PHE A 75 -9.10 48.54 -8.01
CA PHE A 75 -8.16 49.66 -7.88
C PHE A 75 -8.18 50.47 -9.17
N SER A 76 -8.32 51.78 -9.04
CA SER A 76 -8.20 52.71 -10.16
C SER A 76 -7.06 53.66 -9.89
N ALA A 77 -6.05 53.66 -10.74
CA ALA A 77 -5.06 54.71 -10.83
C ALA A 77 -5.27 55.44 -12.16
N THR A 78 -5.27 56.77 -12.11
CA THR A 78 -5.30 57.60 -13.31
C THR A 78 -3.93 58.26 -13.46
N PRO A 79 -3.16 57.91 -14.51
CA PRO A 79 -1.96 58.66 -14.87
C PRO A 79 -2.27 60.15 -15.09
N ASP A 80 -1.23 60.98 -15.12
CA ASP A 80 -1.40 62.41 -15.41
C ASP A 80 -2.13 62.59 -16.75
N VAL A 81 -3.07 63.54 -16.81
CA VAL A 81 -3.86 63.82 -18.01
C VAL A 81 -3.01 64.19 -19.24
N ASN A 82 -1.76 64.59 -19.02
CA ASN A 82 -0.80 64.95 -20.06
C ASN A 82 0.16 63.79 -20.43
N THR A 83 0.08 62.62 -19.80
CA THR A 83 0.89 61.44 -20.14
C THR A 83 0.02 60.37 -20.82
N PRO A 84 -0.04 60.35 -22.18
CA PRO A 84 -0.81 59.33 -22.87
C PRO A 84 -0.18 57.95 -22.64
N ILE A 85 -0.99 56.98 -22.19
CA ILE A 85 -0.55 55.58 -22.03
C ILE A 85 -0.14 55.03 -23.39
N VAL A 86 1.03 54.37 -23.45
CA VAL A 86 1.43 53.66 -24.66
C VAL A 86 0.64 52.36 -24.78
N PRO A 87 0.02 52.07 -25.94
CA PRO A 87 -0.66 50.79 -26.12
C PRO A 87 0.31 49.61 -25.90
N GLY A 88 -0.10 48.64 -25.07
CA GLY A 88 0.67 47.44 -24.77
C GLY A 88 1.87 47.67 -23.83
N SER A 89 1.76 48.64 -22.93
CA SER A 89 2.76 48.86 -21.88
C SER A 89 2.17 48.72 -20.47
N ILE A 90 0.99 48.13 -20.36
CA ILE A 90 0.40 47.74 -19.07
C ILE A 90 0.75 46.27 -18.88
N GLU A 91 1.52 45.96 -17.84
CA GLU A 91 1.92 44.60 -17.47
C GLU A 91 1.54 44.35 -16.00
N ILE A 92 1.00 43.17 -15.73
CA ILE A 92 0.58 42.73 -14.42
C ILE A 92 1.49 41.58 -14.04
N SER A 93 2.18 41.70 -12.91
CA SER A 93 3.00 40.59 -12.43
C SER A 93 2.12 39.38 -12.10
N PRO A 94 2.67 38.16 -12.21
CA PRO A 94 1.93 36.95 -11.96
C PRO A 94 1.42 36.85 -10.53
N MET A 95 0.39 36.02 -10.35
CA MET A 95 -0.09 35.61 -9.04
C MET A 95 0.37 34.19 -8.75
N ALA A 96 1.31 34.06 -7.80
CA ALA A 96 1.69 32.76 -7.24
C ALA A 96 0.64 32.29 -6.22
N ILE A 97 0.27 31.02 -6.29
CA ILE A 97 -0.62 30.34 -5.36
C ILE A 97 0.12 29.16 -4.73
N ASP A 98 0.22 29.17 -3.40
CA ASP A 98 0.96 28.11 -2.68
C ASP A 98 0.43 26.70 -3.01
N ASP A 99 1.37 25.78 -3.15
CA ASP A 99 1.12 24.39 -3.50
C ASP A 99 1.18 23.45 -2.30
N SER A 100 0.46 22.34 -2.39
CA SER A 100 0.53 21.26 -1.39
C SER A 100 0.61 19.89 -2.05
N TYR A 101 1.59 19.10 -1.62
CA TYR A 101 1.83 17.74 -2.11
C TYR A 101 1.99 16.77 -0.94
N THR A 102 1.74 15.49 -1.20
CA THR A 102 1.99 14.39 -0.25
C THR A 102 2.93 13.36 -0.87
N THR A 103 3.85 12.82 -0.08
CA THR A 103 4.74 11.73 -0.44
C THR A 103 4.95 10.81 0.76
N PHE A 104 5.80 9.79 0.65
CA PHE A 104 6.14 8.87 1.72
C PHE A 104 7.63 8.95 2.05
N GLY A 105 7.97 8.73 3.32
CA GLY A 105 9.36 8.73 3.76
C GLY A 105 10.17 7.71 2.98
N GLY A 106 11.34 8.12 2.48
CA GLY A 106 12.22 7.28 1.67
C GLY A 106 11.86 7.15 0.19
N SER A 107 10.73 7.68 -0.29
CA SER A 107 10.37 7.70 -1.71
C SER A 107 10.56 9.08 -2.32
N ASP A 108 11.02 9.12 -3.57
CA ASP A 108 11.00 10.34 -4.37
C ASP A 108 9.57 10.71 -4.74
N LEU A 109 9.30 12.00 -4.80
CA LEU A 109 8.08 12.56 -5.39
C LEU A 109 8.41 13.14 -6.76
N VAL A 110 7.72 12.67 -7.79
CA VAL A 110 7.81 13.20 -9.17
C VAL A 110 6.47 13.78 -9.55
N VAL A 111 6.42 15.08 -9.82
CA VAL A 111 5.21 15.81 -10.19
C VAL A 111 5.33 16.28 -11.64
N ASN A 112 4.36 15.89 -12.46
CA ASN A 112 4.29 16.30 -13.87
C ASN A 112 3.73 17.71 -14.00
N ALA A 113 3.95 18.34 -15.16
CA ALA A 113 3.54 19.72 -15.42
C ALA A 113 2.03 20.00 -15.19
N SER A 114 1.15 19.01 -15.39
CA SER A 114 -0.30 19.17 -15.17
C SER A 114 -0.68 19.50 -13.73
N ASP A 115 0.13 19.04 -12.78
CA ASP A 115 -0.07 19.19 -11.35
C ASP A 115 1.14 19.89 -10.70
N GLY A 116 2.03 20.45 -11.54
CA GLY A 116 3.28 21.07 -11.12
C GLY A 116 3.07 22.46 -10.53
N LEU A 117 4.18 23.12 -10.20
CA LEU A 117 4.17 24.40 -9.50
C LEU A 117 3.38 25.49 -10.24
N LEU A 118 3.40 25.48 -11.57
CA LEU A 118 2.70 26.48 -12.40
C LEU A 118 1.21 26.15 -12.64
N SER A 119 0.69 25.04 -12.11
CA SER A 119 -0.62 24.51 -12.52
C SER A 119 -1.81 25.34 -12.02
N ASN A 120 -1.66 25.99 -10.87
CA ASN A 120 -2.64 26.85 -10.21
C ASN A 120 -2.27 28.34 -10.31
N ASP A 121 -1.07 28.66 -10.75
CA ASP A 121 -0.58 30.01 -10.97
C ASP A 121 -1.18 30.62 -12.23
N PHE A 122 -1.28 31.95 -12.24
CA PHE A 122 -1.77 32.64 -13.42
C PHE A 122 -1.23 34.06 -13.56
N ASP A 123 -1.14 34.46 -14.82
CA ASP A 123 -0.88 35.83 -15.21
C ASP A 123 -2.19 36.52 -15.64
N PRO A 124 -2.56 37.67 -15.05
CA PRO A 124 -3.77 38.39 -15.41
C PRO A 124 -3.80 38.95 -16.85
N ASP A 125 -2.65 39.23 -17.46
CA ASP A 125 -2.55 39.65 -18.87
C ASP A 125 -2.54 38.45 -19.82
N GLY A 126 -2.40 37.25 -19.26
CA GLY A 126 -2.40 35.98 -19.99
C GLY A 126 -1.04 35.62 -20.55
N ASP A 127 0.02 36.24 -20.04
CA ASP A 127 1.39 35.93 -20.41
C ASP A 127 1.82 34.54 -19.93
N PRO A 128 2.67 33.85 -20.71
CA PRO A 128 3.15 32.53 -20.34
C PRO A 128 4.08 32.62 -19.13
N LEU A 129 3.83 31.79 -18.13
CA LEU A 129 4.64 31.73 -16.92
C LEU A 129 5.77 30.72 -17.02
N SER A 130 6.88 31.06 -16.35
CA SER A 130 8.03 30.20 -16.14
C SER A 130 8.58 30.34 -14.71
N ILE A 131 9.44 29.42 -14.28
CA ILE A 131 10.12 29.49 -12.99
C ILE A 131 11.51 30.11 -13.20
N ALA A 132 11.72 31.35 -12.72
CA ALA A 132 13.02 32.01 -12.80
C ALA A 132 14.03 31.50 -11.76
N VAL A 133 13.55 31.19 -10.56
CA VAL A 133 14.38 30.75 -9.43
C VAL A 133 13.63 29.75 -8.57
N PHE A 134 14.37 28.88 -7.88
CA PHE A 134 13.81 27.96 -6.90
C PHE A 134 14.87 27.55 -5.88
N ASP A 135 14.42 27.10 -4.71
CA ASP A 135 15.28 26.51 -3.70
C ASP A 135 15.67 25.08 -4.11
N ALA A 136 16.91 24.88 -4.55
CA ALA A 136 17.41 23.54 -4.92
C ALA A 136 17.57 22.59 -3.71
N THR A 137 17.49 23.13 -2.50
CA THR A 137 17.45 22.37 -1.26
C THR A 137 16.34 22.94 -0.39
N SER A 138 15.41 22.07 0.02
CA SER A 138 14.29 22.46 0.86
C SER A 138 14.73 22.86 2.28
N THR A 139 13.78 23.36 3.06
CA THR A 139 14.01 23.78 4.45
C THR A 139 14.55 22.63 5.32
N LEU A 140 14.13 21.39 5.06
CA LEU A 140 14.56 20.21 5.81
C LEU A 140 15.56 19.32 5.06
N GLY A 141 16.15 19.84 3.97
CA GLY A 141 17.32 19.23 3.33
C GLY A 141 17.02 18.26 2.19
N ALA A 142 15.80 18.23 1.67
CA ALA A 142 15.46 17.50 0.45
C ALA A 142 16.09 18.17 -0.77
N VAL A 143 16.51 17.36 -1.75
CA VAL A 143 16.98 17.86 -3.04
C VAL A 143 15.77 18.12 -3.94
N VAL A 144 15.71 19.32 -4.52
CA VAL A 144 14.61 19.74 -5.39
C VAL A 144 15.16 20.08 -6.78
N LEU A 145 14.57 19.51 -7.82
CA LEU A 145 14.87 19.83 -9.21
C LEU A 145 13.59 20.24 -9.91
N VAL A 146 13.51 21.50 -10.33
CA VAL A 146 12.36 22.06 -11.05
C VAL A 146 12.72 22.20 -12.52
N ASN A 147 11.79 21.89 -13.43
CA ASN A 147 11.86 22.28 -14.83
C ASN A 147 11.33 23.71 -14.98
N PRO A 148 12.19 24.69 -15.34
CA PRO A 148 11.80 26.08 -15.41
C PRO A 148 10.67 26.40 -16.39
N SER A 149 10.51 25.58 -17.44
CA SER A 149 9.61 25.88 -18.55
C SER A 149 8.17 25.41 -18.35
N ASP A 150 7.93 24.43 -17.47
CA ASP A 150 6.62 23.82 -17.29
C ASP A 150 6.23 23.56 -15.83
N GLY A 151 7.10 23.88 -14.86
CA GLY A 151 6.82 23.75 -13.44
C GLY A 151 6.77 22.31 -12.92
N SER A 152 7.08 21.30 -13.75
CA SER A 152 7.28 19.94 -13.27
C SER A 152 8.51 19.87 -12.36
N PHE A 153 8.51 18.98 -11.38
CA PHE A 153 9.62 18.89 -10.43
C PHE A 153 9.80 17.49 -9.83
N THR A 154 10.99 17.26 -9.30
CA THR A 154 11.29 16.13 -8.43
C THR A 154 11.69 16.62 -7.04
N TYR A 155 11.19 15.94 -6.01
CA TYR A 155 11.51 16.18 -4.61
C TYR A 155 12.06 14.88 -4.01
N GLN A 156 13.30 14.90 -3.55
CA GLN A 156 14.00 13.77 -2.96
C GLN A 156 14.29 14.06 -1.47
N PRO A 157 13.48 13.54 -0.54
CA PRO A 157 13.70 13.73 0.89
C PRO A 157 14.93 12.95 1.38
N PRO A 158 15.58 13.40 2.48
CA PRO A 158 16.59 12.58 3.16
C PRO A 158 16.00 11.23 3.60
N GLY A 159 16.82 10.17 3.61
CA GLY A 159 16.41 8.86 4.13
C GLY A 159 15.86 8.96 5.56
N GLY A 160 14.73 8.29 5.81
CA GLY A 160 14.06 8.32 7.12
C GLY A 160 13.22 9.57 7.43
N PHE A 161 13.09 10.53 6.51
CA PHE A 161 12.35 11.77 6.77
C PHE A 161 10.82 11.58 6.77
N GLN A 162 10.19 12.06 7.85
CA GLN A 162 8.74 12.13 8.01
C GLN A 162 8.31 13.52 8.48
N GLY A 163 7.16 13.99 8.02
CA GLY A 163 6.59 15.29 8.38
C GLY A 163 6.53 16.27 7.21
N THR A 164 6.32 17.54 7.53
CA THR A 164 6.11 18.60 6.55
C THR A 164 7.40 19.36 6.26
N ASP A 165 7.69 19.54 4.98
CA ASP A 165 8.83 20.28 4.45
C ASP A 165 8.35 21.33 3.44
N MET A 166 9.17 22.34 3.17
CA MET A 166 8.82 23.44 2.28
C MET A 166 10.02 23.92 1.47
N PHE A 167 9.74 24.36 0.24
CA PHE A 167 10.69 25.07 -0.62
C PHE A 167 9.96 26.18 -1.40
N SER A 168 10.69 27.22 -1.78
CA SER A 168 10.13 28.36 -2.51
C SER A 168 10.48 28.29 -3.99
N TYR A 169 9.63 28.86 -4.84
CA TYR A 169 9.88 29.07 -6.27
C TYR A 169 9.45 30.47 -6.69
N GLY A 170 10.07 31.00 -7.74
CA GLY A 170 9.83 32.35 -8.24
C GLY A 170 9.32 32.33 -9.68
N LEU A 171 8.16 32.93 -9.91
CA LEU A 171 7.52 33.11 -11.21
C LEU A 171 8.15 34.24 -12.01
N ASP A 172 8.21 34.05 -13.33
CA ASP A 172 8.63 35.03 -14.32
C ASP A 172 7.68 34.99 -15.52
N ASP A 173 7.16 36.16 -15.86
CA ASP A 173 6.26 36.47 -16.97
C ASP A 173 7.02 37.01 -18.20
N GLY A 174 8.32 37.28 -18.09
CA GLY A 174 9.15 37.86 -19.14
C GLY A 174 9.16 39.38 -19.19
N PHE A 175 8.42 40.06 -18.32
CA PHE A 175 8.31 41.52 -18.21
C PHE A 175 8.99 42.09 -16.96
N GLY A 176 9.56 41.22 -16.14
CA GLY A 176 10.47 41.55 -15.05
C GLY A 176 9.78 41.66 -13.69
N GLY A 177 10.55 41.38 -12.65
CA GLY A 177 10.00 41.09 -11.32
C GLY A 177 9.87 39.58 -11.13
N VAL A 178 9.93 39.14 -9.87
CA VAL A 178 9.78 37.71 -9.52
C VAL A 178 8.78 37.62 -8.38
N VAL A 179 7.73 36.84 -8.58
CA VAL A 179 6.71 36.58 -7.54
C VAL A 179 6.96 35.21 -6.96
N VAL A 180 7.05 35.13 -5.63
CA VAL A 180 7.43 33.89 -4.93
C VAL A 180 6.19 33.13 -4.50
N GLY A 181 6.12 31.85 -4.86
CA GLY A 181 5.19 30.85 -4.32
C GLY A 181 5.89 29.88 -3.37
N THR A 182 5.12 29.22 -2.51
CA THR A 182 5.62 28.21 -1.58
C THR A 182 5.04 26.84 -1.92
N ALA A 183 5.90 25.83 -2.07
CA ALA A 183 5.47 24.44 -2.17
C ALA A 183 5.64 23.75 -0.82
N THR A 184 4.55 23.18 -0.30
CA THR A 184 4.55 22.37 0.93
C THR A 184 4.46 20.89 0.58
N VAL A 185 5.41 20.09 1.04
CA VAL A 185 5.41 18.63 0.85
C VAL A 185 5.24 17.94 2.19
N THR A 186 4.23 17.09 2.33
CA THR A 186 4.01 16.26 3.53
C THR A 186 4.42 14.83 3.26
N SER A 187 5.43 14.35 3.99
CA SER A 187 5.89 12.96 3.97
C SER A 187 5.13 12.15 5.03
N GLU A 188 4.26 11.24 4.59
CA GLU A 188 3.45 10.36 5.41
C GLU A 188 4.09 8.96 5.52
N GLY A 189 4.22 8.44 6.75
CA GLY A 189 4.81 7.12 6.98
C GLY A 189 6.27 6.99 6.48
N GLN A 190 6.84 5.80 6.63
CA GLN A 190 8.20 5.51 6.20
C GLN A 190 8.26 4.22 5.41
N ILE A 191 8.97 4.27 4.28
CA ILE A 191 9.30 3.12 3.45
C ILE A 191 10.82 2.95 3.47
N TRP A 192 11.28 1.75 3.80
CA TRP A 192 12.67 1.34 3.71
C TRP A 192 12.86 0.40 2.53
N PHE A 193 13.66 0.81 1.56
CA PHE A 193 13.93 0.04 0.35
C PHE A 193 15.16 -0.85 0.52
N VAL A 194 15.05 -2.09 0.04
CA VAL A 194 16.13 -3.08 0.03
C VAL A 194 16.31 -3.63 -1.38
N ASP A 195 17.53 -3.60 -1.90
CA ASP A 195 17.90 -4.20 -3.19
C ASP A 195 19.27 -4.87 -3.06
N ASN A 196 19.33 -6.18 -3.27
CA ASN A 196 20.57 -6.93 -3.09
C ASN A 196 21.70 -6.58 -4.10
N THR A 197 21.36 -5.85 -5.16
CA THR A 197 22.30 -5.33 -6.15
C THR A 197 22.86 -3.96 -5.79
N ALA A 198 22.30 -3.32 -4.75
CA ALA A 198 22.72 -2.01 -4.31
C ALA A 198 24.15 -2.00 -3.73
N PRO A 199 24.86 -0.86 -3.84
CA PRO A 199 26.11 -0.67 -3.10
C PRO A 199 25.89 -0.76 -1.59
N GLN A 200 26.90 -1.29 -0.89
CA GLN A 200 26.87 -1.32 0.57
C GLN A 200 26.79 0.09 1.17
N GLY A 201 25.98 0.25 2.22
CA GLY A 201 25.89 1.50 2.98
C GLY A 201 24.90 2.51 2.41
N GLY A 202 23.91 2.06 1.63
CA GLY A 202 22.72 2.85 1.32
C GLY A 202 22.00 3.31 2.60
N ASP A 203 21.22 4.37 2.48
CA ASP A 203 20.46 4.95 3.59
C ASP A 203 19.02 4.41 3.67
N GLY A 204 18.65 3.48 2.79
CA GLY A 204 17.34 2.86 2.74
C GLY A 204 16.27 3.67 2.02
N SER A 205 16.64 4.80 1.42
CA SER A 205 15.80 5.53 0.47
C SER A 205 15.72 4.80 -0.88
N MET A 206 14.74 5.15 -1.71
CA MET A 206 14.59 4.56 -3.05
C MET A 206 15.81 4.78 -3.95
N PRO A 207 16.49 5.95 -3.94
CA PRO A 207 17.71 6.17 -4.72
C PRO A 207 18.97 5.51 -4.15
N ALA A 208 18.98 5.20 -2.85
CA ALA A 208 20.10 4.57 -2.15
C ALA A 208 19.60 3.47 -1.19
N PRO A 209 18.99 2.38 -1.71
CA PRO A 209 18.40 1.34 -0.88
C PRO A 209 19.46 0.62 -0.07
N PHE A 210 19.04 -0.02 1.03
CA PHE A 210 19.90 -0.95 1.75
C PHE A 210 20.22 -2.15 0.84
N ASP A 211 21.40 -2.75 1.01
CA ASP A 211 21.80 -3.93 0.25
C ASP A 211 21.46 -5.26 0.95
N ASN A 212 20.89 -5.19 2.16
CA ASN A 212 20.57 -6.34 2.98
C ASN A 212 19.36 -6.08 3.90
N LEU A 213 18.74 -7.16 4.40
CA LEU A 213 17.56 -7.09 5.26
C LEU A 213 17.87 -6.61 6.70
N ALA A 214 19.08 -6.84 7.21
CA ALA A 214 19.43 -6.53 8.59
C ALA A 214 19.46 -5.02 8.87
N ASP A 215 19.94 -4.23 7.91
CA ASP A 215 19.95 -2.77 8.00
C ASP A 215 18.52 -2.21 8.00
N ALA A 216 17.62 -2.78 7.19
CA ALA A 216 16.20 -2.42 7.18
C ALA A 216 15.50 -2.80 8.49
N GLU A 217 15.78 -3.98 9.05
CA GLU A 217 15.22 -4.40 10.34
C GLU A 217 15.66 -3.46 11.47
N THR A 218 16.93 -3.06 11.45
CA THR A 218 17.51 -2.17 12.47
C THR A 218 16.94 -0.75 12.37
N SER A 219 16.74 -0.25 11.15
CA SER A 219 16.33 1.13 10.90
C SER A 219 14.83 1.35 11.03
N SER A 220 14.02 0.33 10.74
CA SER A 220 12.55 0.44 10.74
C SER A 220 11.96 0.58 12.15
N ALA A 221 10.77 1.17 12.25
CA ALA A 221 9.96 1.25 13.45
C ALA A 221 8.59 0.57 13.26
N SER A 222 7.84 0.36 14.34
CA SER A 222 6.45 -0.14 14.26
C SER A 222 5.62 0.73 13.30
N GLY A 223 4.84 0.10 12.42
CA GLY A 223 4.06 0.81 11.39
C GLY A 223 4.80 1.12 10.09
N ASP A 224 6.13 1.01 10.04
CA ASP A 224 6.91 1.24 8.83
C ASP A 224 6.65 0.17 7.77
N THR A 225 6.89 0.54 6.50
CA THR A 225 6.93 -0.38 5.38
C THR A 225 8.37 -0.70 5.01
N ILE A 226 8.65 -1.97 4.78
CA ILE A 226 9.90 -2.46 4.18
C ILE A 226 9.53 -2.99 2.80
N PHE A 227 10.20 -2.51 1.76
CA PHE A 227 10.02 -2.94 0.39
C PHE A 227 11.30 -3.55 -0.16
N VAL A 228 11.22 -4.79 -0.63
CA VAL A 228 12.35 -5.58 -1.14
C VAL A 228 12.22 -5.73 -2.65
N PHE A 229 13.14 -5.13 -3.39
CA PHE A 229 13.25 -5.31 -4.82
C PHE A 229 13.64 -6.74 -5.16
N ARG A 230 13.23 -7.22 -6.34
CA ARG A 230 13.67 -8.51 -6.87
C ARG A 230 15.20 -8.57 -7.02
N GLY A 231 15.82 -7.44 -7.30
CA GLY A 231 17.25 -7.31 -7.54
C GLY A 231 17.72 -8.23 -8.68
N ASP A 232 18.81 -8.96 -8.46
CA ASP A 232 19.33 -9.94 -9.42
C ASP A 232 18.58 -11.28 -9.43
N GLY A 233 17.59 -11.46 -8.54
CA GLY A 233 16.82 -12.68 -8.38
C GLY A 233 17.50 -13.78 -7.56
N THR A 234 18.64 -13.48 -6.93
CA THR A 234 19.29 -14.35 -5.94
C THR A 234 18.90 -13.97 -4.52
N ASP A 235 19.18 -14.85 -3.57
CA ASP A 235 19.01 -14.58 -2.13
C ASP A 235 20.26 -13.94 -1.50
N HIS A 236 21.27 -13.58 -2.30
CA HIS A 236 22.50 -12.99 -1.77
C HIS A 236 22.16 -11.75 -0.95
N LYS A 237 22.63 -11.69 0.32
CA LYS A 237 22.32 -10.62 1.31
C LYS A 237 20.86 -10.52 1.75
N LEU A 238 19.97 -11.33 1.18
CA LEU A 238 18.60 -11.57 1.61
C LEU A 238 18.47 -12.95 2.27
N ASP A 239 19.59 -13.48 2.78
CA ASP A 239 19.70 -14.81 3.38
C ASP A 239 19.54 -14.79 4.91
N GLN A 240 19.07 -13.67 5.45
CA GLN A 240 18.79 -13.47 6.87
C GLN A 240 17.28 -13.46 7.11
N GLY A 241 16.86 -13.93 8.29
CA GLY A 241 15.47 -13.86 8.69
C GLY A 241 15.10 -12.42 9.01
N PHE A 242 13.80 -12.13 9.04
CA PHE A 242 13.29 -10.81 9.37
C PHE A 242 12.31 -10.89 10.53
N VAL A 243 12.50 -10.04 11.54
CA VAL A 243 11.57 -9.93 12.68
C VAL A 243 10.74 -8.66 12.57
N LEU A 244 9.43 -8.84 12.34
CA LEU A 244 8.51 -7.72 12.24
C LEU A 244 8.15 -7.16 13.62
N LYS A 245 8.00 -5.83 13.64
CA LYS A 245 7.43 -5.05 14.74
C LYS A 245 5.94 -4.86 14.48
N GLU A 246 5.20 -4.42 15.49
CA GLU A 246 3.75 -4.25 15.37
C GLU A 246 3.36 -3.34 14.20
N ASN A 247 2.30 -3.73 13.48
CA ASN A 247 1.73 -3.00 12.35
C ASN A 247 2.70 -2.75 11.16
N GLN A 248 3.85 -3.42 11.12
CA GLN A 248 4.79 -3.27 10.01
C GLN A 248 4.30 -3.97 8.75
N ARG A 249 4.71 -3.42 7.60
CA ARG A 249 4.45 -4.00 6.28
C ARG A 249 5.75 -4.52 5.70
N PHE A 250 5.77 -5.77 5.21
CA PHE A 250 6.93 -6.36 4.54
C PHE A 250 6.54 -6.81 3.13
N LEU A 251 7.02 -6.10 2.12
CA LEU A 251 6.58 -6.23 0.75
C LEU A 251 7.75 -6.62 -0.14
N GLY A 252 7.62 -7.68 -0.93
CA GLY A 252 8.49 -7.94 -2.06
C GLY A 252 7.90 -7.38 -3.35
N GLN A 253 8.75 -7.15 -4.35
CA GLN A 253 8.36 -6.67 -5.69
C GLN A 253 7.47 -7.66 -6.49
N GLY A 254 7.06 -8.78 -5.92
CA GLY A 254 5.94 -9.58 -6.43
C GLY A 254 4.57 -8.93 -6.16
N PHE A 255 4.53 -7.86 -5.35
CA PHE A 255 3.31 -7.12 -4.99
C PHE A 255 3.52 -5.62 -5.25
N ASP A 256 2.45 -4.93 -5.67
CA ASP A 256 2.52 -3.49 -5.91
C ASP A 256 2.77 -2.74 -4.58
N LEU A 257 3.79 -1.89 -4.55
CA LEU A 257 3.91 -0.87 -3.51
C LEU A 257 2.98 0.29 -3.86
N LYS A 258 1.91 0.43 -3.09
CA LYS A 258 0.92 1.50 -3.26
C LYS A 258 0.85 2.41 -2.06
N VAL A 259 0.51 3.65 -2.36
CA VAL A 259 0.21 4.74 -1.44
C VAL A 259 -1.13 5.31 -1.87
N GLY A 260 -2.18 5.08 -1.07
CA GLY A 260 -3.55 5.30 -1.55
C GLY A 260 -3.78 4.56 -2.88
N ASP A 261 -4.17 5.30 -3.91
CA ASP A 261 -4.36 4.75 -5.27
C ASP A 261 -3.09 4.83 -6.15
N GLN A 262 -2.03 5.50 -5.69
CA GLN A 262 -0.80 5.69 -6.45
C GLN A 262 0.11 4.46 -6.32
N VAL A 263 0.61 3.97 -7.47
CA VAL A 263 1.64 2.92 -7.52
C VAL A 263 3.01 3.58 -7.48
N ILE A 264 3.77 3.32 -6.42
CA ILE A 264 5.15 3.79 -6.26
C ILE A 264 6.10 2.85 -6.99
N VAL A 265 5.95 1.54 -6.75
CA VAL A 265 6.69 0.48 -7.46
C VAL A 265 5.71 -0.59 -7.89
N ALA A 266 5.62 -0.82 -9.20
CA ALA A 266 4.77 -1.88 -9.76
C ALA A 266 5.39 -3.26 -9.54
N ALA A 267 4.52 -4.27 -9.39
CA ALA A 267 4.96 -5.66 -9.31
C ALA A 267 5.73 -6.07 -10.58
N SER A 268 6.91 -6.64 -10.41
CA SER A 268 7.79 -7.09 -11.50
C SER A 268 8.49 -8.43 -11.22
N GLY A 269 8.09 -9.11 -10.14
CA GLY A 269 8.55 -10.46 -9.77
C GLY A 269 9.03 -10.53 -8.32
N SER A 270 8.89 -11.70 -7.72
CA SER A 270 9.16 -11.91 -6.30
C SER A 270 10.66 -11.98 -5.99
N PRO A 271 11.18 -11.23 -4.99
CA PRO A 271 12.48 -11.51 -4.40
C PRO A 271 12.47 -12.87 -3.71
N VAL A 272 13.64 -13.49 -3.58
CA VAL A 272 13.83 -14.77 -2.88
C VAL A 272 14.58 -14.52 -1.58
N ILE A 273 14.02 -15.02 -0.47
CA ILE A 273 14.60 -14.95 0.87
C ILE A 273 14.79 -16.40 1.36
N SER A 274 16.00 -16.80 1.74
CA SER A 274 16.31 -18.21 2.06
C SER A 274 17.44 -18.37 3.07
N ASN A 275 17.85 -19.62 3.34
CA ASN A 275 19.01 -19.97 4.17
C ASN A 275 18.94 -19.50 5.64
N THR A 276 17.74 -19.42 6.18
CA THR A 276 17.47 -18.99 7.56
C THR A 276 16.94 -20.14 8.43
N SER A 277 16.99 -19.94 9.76
CA SER A 277 16.23 -20.79 10.68
C SER A 277 14.73 -20.52 10.59
N HIS A 278 14.35 -19.23 10.57
CA HIS A 278 12.99 -18.78 10.26
C HIS A 278 13.11 -17.56 9.35
N THR A 279 12.28 -17.50 8.31
CA THR A 279 12.39 -16.42 7.31
C THR A 279 11.69 -15.16 7.78
N VAL A 280 10.44 -15.28 8.22
CA VAL A 280 9.66 -14.14 8.69
C VAL A 280 9.03 -14.46 10.03
N VAL A 281 9.36 -13.64 11.02
CA VAL A 281 8.79 -13.68 12.36
C VAL A 281 7.74 -12.58 12.44
N LEU A 282 6.47 -12.97 12.50
CA LEU A 282 5.31 -12.09 12.44
C LEU A 282 4.99 -11.44 13.80
N ALA A 283 4.45 -10.23 13.75
CA ALA A 283 3.87 -9.49 14.87
C ALA A 283 2.41 -9.11 14.60
N SER A 284 1.69 -8.62 15.61
CA SER A 284 0.30 -8.17 15.43
C SER A 284 0.23 -7.02 14.43
N GLY A 285 -0.80 -7.03 13.58
CA GLY A 285 -0.98 -6.05 12.50
C GLY A 285 -0.01 -6.22 11.32
N SER A 286 0.79 -7.28 11.26
CA SER A 286 1.74 -7.49 10.16
C SER A 286 1.00 -7.67 8.84
N PHE A 287 1.42 -6.94 7.81
CA PHE A 287 1.01 -7.18 6.43
C PHE A 287 2.23 -7.62 5.61
N VAL A 288 2.24 -8.84 5.10
CA VAL A 288 3.36 -9.38 4.33
C VAL A 288 2.90 -9.84 2.94
N ALA A 289 3.61 -9.45 1.89
CA ALA A 289 3.21 -9.84 0.54
C ALA A 289 4.31 -9.85 -0.51
N GLY A 290 4.15 -10.67 -1.56
CA GLY A 290 4.87 -10.51 -2.82
C GLY A 290 6.31 -11.02 -2.86
N PHE A 291 6.64 -12.04 -2.09
CA PHE A 291 7.99 -12.63 -2.08
C PHE A 291 7.96 -14.15 -2.06
N THR A 292 9.11 -14.74 -2.37
CA THR A 292 9.34 -16.18 -2.30
C THR A 292 10.23 -16.49 -1.11
N ILE A 293 9.78 -17.39 -0.24
CA ILE A 293 10.63 -18.05 0.74
C ILE A 293 11.26 -19.27 0.06
N GLY A 294 12.57 -19.20 -0.15
CA GLY A 294 13.36 -20.30 -0.73
C GLY A 294 13.61 -21.42 0.28
N SER A 295 14.69 -22.18 0.10
CA SER A 295 15.05 -23.27 1.03
C SER A 295 15.44 -22.73 2.41
N VAL A 296 14.71 -23.14 3.45
CA VAL A 296 15.00 -22.78 4.85
C VAL A 296 15.02 -23.98 5.79
N SER A 297 15.73 -23.84 6.91
CA SER A 297 15.98 -24.94 7.85
C SER A 297 14.93 -25.13 8.94
N GLY A 298 14.11 -24.12 9.20
CA GLY A 298 12.94 -24.22 10.08
C GLY A 298 11.67 -23.88 9.32
N SER A 299 10.73 -23.21 9.99
CA SER A 299 9.45 -22.81 9.37
C SER A 299 9.62 -21.55 8.50
N GLY A 300 8.87 -21.44 7.41
CA GLY A 300 8.92 -20.27 6.53
C GLY A 300 8.46 -19.00 7.26
N MET A 301 7.27 -19.06 7.86
CA MET A 301 6.74 -18.00 8.71
C MET A 301 6.34 -18.53 10.08
N VAL A 302 6.63 -17.74 11.12
CA VAL A 302 6.30 -18.08 12.51
C VAL A 302 5.83 -16.88 13.30
N ASN A 303 5.13 -17.13 14.40
CA ASN A 303 5.01 -16.16 15.47
C ASN A 303 5.66 -16.69 16.77
N PRO A 304 6.50 -15.88 17.45
CA PRO A 304 7.15 -16.30 18.68
C PRO A 304 6.29 -16.00 19.91
N VAL A 305 5.32 -15.08 19.79
CA VAL A 305 4.41 -14.63 20.86
C VAL A 305 2.97 -14.75 20.36
N ALA A 306 2.12 -15.38 21.17
CA ALA A 306 0.71 -15.57 20.91
C ALA A 306 -0.15 -14.88 21.99
N PRO A 307 -1.38 -14.42 21.64
CA PRO A 307 -1.97 -14.41 20.30
C PRO A 307 -1.49 -13.23 19.45
N LEU A 308 -1.36 -13.44 18.14
CA LEU A 308 -1.33 -12.35 17.16
C LEU A 308 -2.76 -11.88 16.84
N SER A 309 -2.92 -10.65 16.38
CA SER A 309 -4.19 -10.15 15.86
C SER A 309 -3.98 -9.32 14.59
N GLY A 310 -4.86 -9.46 13.60
CA GLY A 310 -4.88 -8.64 12.38
C GLY A 310 -3.69 -8.90 11.45
N VAL A 311 -3.28 -10.15 11.29
CA VAL A 311 -2.17 -10.54 10.41
C VAL A 311 -2.69 -10.83 9.01
N GLU A 312 -2.04 -10.27 8.00
CA GLU A 312 -2.34 -10.52 6.60
C GLU A 312 -1.11 -11.02 5.84
N VAL A 313 -1.24 -12.16 5.15
CA VAL A 313 -0.22 -12.75 4.29
C VAL A 313 -0.82 -12.93 2.90
N ARG A 314 -0.22 -12.32 1.87
CA ARG A 314 -0.75 -12.35 0.50
C ARG A 314 0.31 -12.62 -0.56
N GLU A 315 0.04 -13.38 -1.60
CA GLU A 315 0.97 -13.55 -2.75
C GLU A 315 2.36 -14.05 -2.32
N VAL A 316 2.39 -15.09 -1.48
CA VAL A 316 3.64 -15.67 -0.97
C VAL A 316 3.81 -17.09 -1.48
N THR A 317 5.00 -17.37 -2.00
CA THR A 317 5.42 -18.74 -2.36
C THR A 317 6.47 -19.23 -1.38
N ILE A 318 6.31 -20.43 -0.84
CA ILE A 318 7.29 -21.12 0.02
C ILE A 318 7.71 -22.39 -0.69
N THR A 319 8.99 -22.53 -1.05
CA THR A 319 9.43 -23.62 -1.93
C THR A 319 9.96 -24.85 -1.20
N GLN A 320 10.50 -24.66 0.00
CA GLN A 320 10.99 -25.74 0.86
C GLN A 320 11.26 -25.26 2.29
N THR A 321 10.79 -26.00 3.30
CA THR A 321 11.02 -25.69 4.72
C THR A 321 11.52 -26.92 5.48
N GLY A 322 12.34 -26.68 6.51
CA GLY A 322 12.79 -27.72 7.44
C GLY A 322 11.76 -28.09 8.50
N GLU A 323 10.75 -27.24 8.70
CA GLU A 323 9.55 -27.49 9.50
C GLU A 323 8.31 -27.18 8.65
N ALA A 324 7.31 -26.49 9.23
CA ALA A 324 6.08 -26.14 8.56
C ALA A 324 6.27 -24.97 7.57
N GLY A 325 5.40 -24.86 6.58
CA GLY A 325 5.40 -23.69 5.70
C GLY A 325 5.09 -22.42 6.49
N ILE A 326 3.93 -22.41 7.16
CA ILE A 326 3.49 -21.35 8.05
C ILE A 326 3.04 -21.98 9.38
N ARG A 327 3.60 -21.52 10.50
CA ARG A 327 3.26 -22.03 11.84
C ARG A 327 2.94 -20.91 12.81
N LEU A 328 1.66 -20.78 13.16
CA LEU A 328 1.15 -19.74 14.04
C LEU A 328 0.55 -20.34 15.32
N ALA A 329 1.13 -20.11 16.48
CA ALA A 329 0.61 -20.63 17.75
C ALA A 329 -0.82 -20.14 18.05
N SER A 330 -1.12 -18.87 17.77
CA SER A 330 -2.49 -18.33 17.76
C SER A 330 -2.52 -17.00 16.99
N ALA A 331 -3.47 -16.85 16.08
CA ALA A 331 -3.64 -15.65 15.25
C ALA A 331 -5.13 -15.33 15.05
N ASP A 332 -5.58 -14.31 15.76
CA ASP A 332 -6.92 -13.73 15.63
C ASP A 332 -6.95 -12.82 14.39
N ASP A 333 -8.09 -12.80 13.69
CA ASP A 333 -8.27 -12.01 12.47
C ASP A 333 -7.18 -12.25 11.40
N LEU A 334 -6.86 -13.53 11.19
CA LEU A 334 -5.85 -13.97 10.23
C LEU A 334 -6.39 -13.97 8.80
N THR A 335 -5.65 -13.35 7.88
CA THR A 335 -5.90 -13.46 6.43
C THR A 335 -4.71 -14.15 5.75
N LEU A 336 -4.98 -15.26 5.08
CA LEU A 336 -4.05 -15.91 4.16
C LEU A 336 -4.67 -15.93 2.75
N GLU A 337 -4.01 -15.33 1.78
CA GLU A 337 -4.53 -15.21 0.40
C GLU A 337 -3.43 -15.50 -0.63
N ASN A 338 -3.75 -16.31 -1.64
CA ASN A 338 -2.83 -16.63 -2.76
C ASN A 338 -1.48 -17.15 -2.24
N ILE A 339 -1.53 -18.20 -1.44
CA ILE A 339 -0.36 -18.80 -0.79
C ILE A 339 -0.04 -20.12 -1.49
N SER A 340 1.22 -20.31 -1.88
CA SER A 340 1.70 -21.58 -2.45
C SER A 340 2.82 -22.15 -1.57
N ILE A 341 2.64 -23.36 -1.03
CA ILE A 341 3.63 -24.04 -0.20
C ILE A 341 4.01 -25.36 -0.87
N LEU A 342 5.30 -25.55 -1.08
CA LEU A 342 5.88 -26.74 -1.67
C LEU A 342 6.93 -27.31 -0.71
N ASN A 343 6.94 -28.63 -0.54
CA ASN A 343 7.96 -29.39 0.21
C ASN A 343 8.18 -28.89 1.65
N SER A 344 7.15 -28.88 2.49
CA SER A 344 7.32 -28.68 3.93
C SER A 344 7.69 -30.00 4.63
N HIS A 345 8.68 -30.01 5.52
CA HIS A 345 9.04 -31.20 6.31
C HIS A 345 8.16 -31.40 7.56
N SER A 346 7.13 -30.57 7.73
CA SER A 346 6.04 -30.74 8.69
C SER A 346 4.76 -30.26 7.98
N ASP A 347 3.85 -29.61 8.71
CA ASP A 347 2.56 -29.18 8.17
C ASP A 347 2.74 -28.09 7.10
N GLY A 348 1.83 -28.02 6.14
CA GLY A 348 1.84 -26.91 5.19
C GLY A 348 1.53 -25.59 5.91
N VAL A 349 0.36 -25.52 6.54
CA VAL A 349 -0.06 -24.40 7.39
C VAL A 349 -0.61 -24.94 8.70
N ALA A 350 -0.14 -24.45 9.83
CA ALA A 350 -0.68 -24.79 11.15
C ALA A 350 -1.00 -23.51 11.94
N PHE A 351 -2.25 -23.39 12.43
CA PHE A 351 -2.64 -22.27 13.26
C PHE A 351 -3.76 -22.59 14.26
N GLY A 352 -3.85 -21.78 15.32
CA GLY A 352 -5.03 -21.70 16.17
C GLY A 352 -5.62 -20.29 16.21
N ILE A 353 -6.90 -20.18 16.58
CA ILE A 353 -7.61 -18.89 16.63
C ILE A 353 -8.36 -18.75 17.95
N ALA A 354 -7.96 -17.81 18.79
CA ALA A 354 -8.61 -17.60 20.08
C ALA A 354 -9.91 -16.78 19.93
N SER A 355 -9.94 -15.81 19.02
CA SER A 355 -11.07 -14.92 18.79
C SER A 355 -11.06 -14.29 17.38
N GLY A 356 -12.13 -13.56 17.02
CA GLY A 356 -12.23 -12.85 15.74
C GLY A 356 -12.74 -13.70 14.57
N SER A 357 -12.42 -13.27 13.35
CA SER A 357 -12.79 -13.97 12.11
C SER A 357 -11.61 -14.06 11.16
N SER A 358 -11.34 -15.25 10.64
CA SER A 358 -10.18 -15.50 9.78
C SER A 358 -10.60 -15.94 8.38
N THR A 359 -9.81 -15.56 7.39
CA THR A 359 -10.06 -15.88 5.97
C THR A 359 -8.85 -16.60 5.38
N LEU A 360 -9.09 -17.76 4.78
CA LEU A 360 -8.09 -18.50 4.00
C LEU A 360 -8.61 -18.61 2.57
N SER A 361 -7.85 -18.14 1.60
CA SER A 361 -8.27 -18.14 0.20
C SER A 361 -7.14 -18.48 -0.76
N ASN A 362 -7.43 -19.32 -1.75
CA ASN A 362 -6.50 -19.68 -2.82
C ASN A 362 -5.15 -20.20 -2.29
N ILE A 363 -5.21 -21.21 -1.42
CA ILE A 363 -4.02 -21.80 -0.83
C ILE A 363 -3.72 -23.13 -1.51
N ARG A 364 -2.52 -23.26 -2.07
CA ARG A 364 -2.00 -24.49 -2.66
C ARG A 364 -0.91 -25.06 -1.76
N ILE A 365 -1.01 -26.33 -1.39
CA ILE A 365 -0.01 -27.05 -0.59
C ILE A 365 0.35 -28.33 -1.31
N GLN A 366 1.64 -28.59 -1.49
CA GLN A 366 2.12 -29.78 -2.17
C GLN A 366 3.33 -30.39 -1.46
N ASN A 367 3.34 -31.71 -1.30
CA ASN A 367 4.45 -32.48 -0.71
C ASN A 367 4.77 -32.10 0.74
N ALA A 368 3.73 -31.90 1.58
CA ALA A 368 3.93 -31.71 3.01
C ALA A 368 4.21 -33.06 3.70
N SER A 369 5.21 -33.12 4.57
CA SER A 369 5.52 -34.32 5.38
C SER A 369 4.71 -34.39 6.69
N GLY A 370 3.78 -33.47 6.88
CA GLY A 370 2.78 -33.45 7.94
C GLY A 370 1.39 -33.25 7.34
N ASP A 371 0.51 -32.62 8.09
CA ASP A 371 -0.83 -32.29 7.60
C ASP A 371 -0.76 -31.17 6.55
N GLY A 372 -1.72 -31.10 5.62
CA GLY A 372 -1.81 -29.99 4.69
C GLY A 372 -2.10 -28.69 5.44
N ILE A 373 -3.27 -28.62 6.07
CA ILE A 373 -3.68 -27.52 6.94
C ILE A 373 -4.14 -28.06 8.29
N VAL A 374 -3.65 -27.46 9.38
CA VAL A 374 -4.09 -27.70 10.76
C VAL A 374 -4.77 -26.46 11.32
N ILE A 375 -6.00 -26.64 11.81
CA ILE A 375 -6.78 -25.63 12.55
C ILE A 375 -7.03 -26.20 13.96
N ALA A 376 -6.24 -25.74 14.93
CA ALA A 376 -6.27 -26.26 16.30
C ALA A 376 -6.78 -25.23 17.32
N ASP A 377 -7.21 -25.69 18.51
CA ASP A 377 -7.48 -24.88 19.71
C ASP A 377 -8.33 -23.61 19.46
N SER A 378 -9.26 -23.68 18.51
CA SER A 378 -9.95 -22.48 18.02
C SER A 378 -11.26 -22.20 18.78
N THR A 379 -11.34 -21.11 19.55
CA THR A 379 -12.49 -20.83 20.43
C THR A 379 -13.49 -19.83 19.85
N LYS A 380 -14.43 -20.32 19.03
CA LYS A 380 -15.60 -19.59 18.48
C LYS A 380 -15.26 -18.48 17.49
N THR A 381 -14.82 -18.87 16.31
CA THR A 381 -14.56 -17.96 15.20
C THR A 381 -15.36 -18.37 13.96
N ALA A 382 -15.77 -17.37 13.17
CA ALA A 382 -16.21 -17.62 11.81
C ALA A 382 -14.94 -17.71 10.97
N ILE A 383 -14.61 -18.90 10.48
CA ILE A 383 -13.50 -19.12 9.55
C ILE A 383 -14.11 -19.34 8.17
N SER A 384 -13.75 -18.46 7.24
CA SER A 384 -14.15 -18.58 5.84
C SER A 384 -12.97 -19.11 5.04
N ILE A 385 -13.17 -20.27 4.41
CA ILE A 385 -12.14 -20.92 3.61
C ILE A 385 -12.63 -21.09 2.16
N SER A 386 -11.79 -20.76 1.18
CA SER A 386 -12.12 -20.95 -0.23
C SER A 386 -10.89 -21.27 -1.08
N GLY A 387 -11.06 -22.05 -2.14
CA GLY A 387 -9.99 -22.32 -3.10
C GLY A 387 -8.78 -23.04 -2.49
N ILE A 388 -8.99 -24.06 -1.66
CA ILE A 388 -7.89 -24.84 -1.07
C ILE A 388 -7.57 -26.04 -1.95
N GLU A 389 -6.30 -26.22 -2.27
CA GLU A 389 -5.77 -27.39 -2.98
C GLU A 389 -4.59 -27.97 -2.21
N ILE A 390 -4.74 -29.21 -1.75
CA ILE A 390 -3.72 -29.94 -1.00
C ILE A 390 -3.38 -31.22 -1.77
N MET A 391 -2.10 -31.44 -2.05
CA MET A 391 -1.63 -32.60 -2.80
C MET A 391 -0.45 -33.30 -2.13
N ASN A 392 -0.46 -34.62 -2.16
CA ASN A 392 0.65 -35.49 -1.75
C ASN A 392 1.16 -35.14 -0.33
N VAL A 393 0.31 -35.26 0.68
CA VAL A 393 0.71 -35.01 2.08
C VAL A 393 0.79 -36.32 2.87
N THR A 394 1.76 -36.45 3.78
CA THR A 394 1.88 -37.68 4.60
C THR A 394 1.06 -37.63 5.89
N GLY A 395 0.47 -36.47 6.20
CA GLY A 395 -0.52 -36.31 7.25
C GLY A 395 -1.94 -36.39 6.69
N SER A 396 -2.85 -35.75 7.41
CA SER A 396 -4.20 -35.47 6.94
C SER A 396 -4.19 -34.30 5.95
N GLY A 397 -5.13 -34.26 5.01
CA GLY A 397 -5.25 -33.13 4.10
C GLY A 397 -5.63 -31.85 4.87
N LEU A 398 -6.83 -31.83 5.43
CA LEU A 398 -7.29 -30.79 6.34
C LEU A 398 -7.62 -31.40 7.71
N HIS A 399 -7.00 -30.88 8.76
CA HIS A 399 -7.19 -31.33 10.14
C HIS A 399 -7.73 -30.20 11.00
N ILE A 400 -8.90 -30.43 11.60
CA ILE A 400 -9.56 -29.50 12.53
C ILE A 400 -9.61 -30.17 13.90
N ALA A 401 -8.90 -29.62 14.88
CA ALA A 401 -8.75 -30.23 16.21
C ALA A 401 -9.13 -29.25 17.33
N ASP A 402 -9.85 -29.72 18.34
CA ASP A 402 -10.16 -28.98 19.59
C ASP A 402 -10.73 -27.56 19.34
N ALA A 403 -11.49 -27.43 18.25
CA ALA A 403 -12.04 -26.18 17.76
C ALA A 403 -13.53 -26.01 18.09
N SER A 404 -14.05 -24.80 17.94
CA SER A 404 -15.47 -24.48 18.12
C SER A 404 -15.92 -23.32 17.24
N GLY A 405 -17.22 -23.25 16.97
CA GLY A 405 -17.80 -22.24 16.08
C GLY A 405 -18.21 -22.81 14.73
N ASN A 406 -18.35 -21.94 13.73
CA ASN A 406 -18.81 -22.34 12.40
C ASN A 406 -17.67 -22.17 11.41
N LEU A 407 -17.29 -23.26 10.76
CA LEU A 407 -16.32 -23.30 9.68
C LEU A 407 -17.05 -23.56 8.35
N ALA A 408 -16.89 -22.65 7.41
CA ALA A 408 -17.45 -22.78 6.06
C ALA A 408 -16.31 -22.83 5.05
N ILE A 409 -16.32 -23.87 4.22
CA ILE A 409 -15.32 -24.14 3.20
C ILE A 409 -16.03 -24.23 1.85
N ASP A 410 -15.79 -23.27 0.96
CA ASP A 410 -16.53 -23.21 -0.31
C ASP A 410 -15.97 -24.16 -1.37
N GLN A 411 -14.64 -24.22 -1.51
CA GLN A 411 -13.93 -25.12 -2.43
C GLN A 411 -12.75 -25.78 -1.70
N LEU A 412 -12.73 -27.11 -1.71
CA LEU A 412 -11.68 -27.92 -1.10
C LEU A 412 -11.32 -29.08 -2.02
N SER A 413 -10.07 -29.13 -2.48
CA SER A 413 -9.51 -30.26 -3.22
C SER A 413 -8.36 -30.86 -2.44
N ILE A 414 -8.43 -32.16 -2.18
CA ILE A 414 -7.43 -32.96 -1.48
C ILE A 414 -7.12 -34.18 -2.35
N ASP A 415 -5.86 -34.36 -2.70
CA ASP A 415 -5.42 -35.42 -3.61
C ASP A 415 -4.12 -36.06 -3.10
N GLY A 416 -4.20 -37.28 -2.60
CA GLY A 416 -3.05 -38.01 -2.04
C GLY A 416 -2.74 -37.62 -0.60
N THR A 417 -3.25 -38.41 0.36
CA THR A 417 -2.93 -38.29 1.79
C THR A 417 -2.54 -39.64 2.38
N ASP A 418 -1.57 -39.71 3.29
CA ASP A 418 -1.27 -40.97 4.00
C ASP A 418 -2.22 -41.21 5.19
N GLN A 419 -2.76 -40.14 5.80
CA GLN A 419 -3.82 -40.21 6.81
C GLN A 419 -5.16 -39.77 6.21
N ALA A 420 -6.03 -39.16 7.01
CA ALA A 420 -7.37 -38.82 6.57
C ALA A 420 -7.38 -37.66 5.56
N GLY A 421 -8.28 -37.71 4.57
CA GLY A 421 -8.48 -36.55 3.68
C GLY A 421 -8.93 -35.33 4.49
N LEU A 422 -10.04 -35.49 5.20
CA LEU A 422 -10.58 -34.52 6.15
C LEU A 422 -10.66 -35.15 7.55
N SER A 423 -9.95 -34.58 8.52
CA SER A 423 -9.99 -34.99 9.92
C SER A 423 -10.64 -33.91 10.78
N ILE A 424 -11.68 -34.27 11.55
CA ILE A 424 -12.38 -33.39 12.48
C ILE A 424 -12.43 -34.05 13.84
N THR A 425 -11.63 -33.54 14.78
CA THR A 425 -11.47 -34.11 16.13
C THR A 425 -11.89 -33.10 17.18
N ASN A 426 -12.76 -33.51 18.11
CA ASN A 426 -13.22 -32.69 19.24
C ASN A 426 -13.82 -31.32 18.88
N HIS A 427 -14.38 -31.17 17.67
CA HIS A 427 -14.98 -29.91 17.25
C HIS A 427 -16.39 -29.68 17.83
N GLN A 428 -16.65 -28.47 18.35
CA GLN A 428 -17.96 -28.02 18.83
C GLN A 428 -18.56 -26.94 17.92
N GLY A 429 -19.52 -27.32 17.08
CA GLY A 429 -20.16 -26.38 16.15
C GLY A 429 -20.42 -27.04 14.82
N SER A 430 -20.32 -26.28 13.72
CA SER A 430 -20.58 -26.81 12.39
C SER A 430 -19.38 -26.67 11.46
N VAL A 431 -19.08 -27.73 10.71
CA VAL A 431 -18.14 -27.71 9.59
C VAL A 431 -18.92 -27.97 8.32
N THR A 432 -18.92 -27.02 7.39
CA THR A 432 -19.64 -27.13 6.10
C THR A 432 -18.64 -27.04 4.95
N ILE A 433 -18.58 -28.07 4.12
CA ILE A 433 -17.84 -28.11 2.86
C ILE A 433 -18.86 -28.07 1.72
N ASN A 434 -18.90 -26.96 0.98
CA ASN A 434 -19.89 -26.76 -0.08
C ASN A 434 -19.52 -27.49 -1.37
N ASN A 435 -18.23 -27.53 -1.72
CA ASN A 435 -17.72 -28.22 -2.90
C ASN A 435 -16.37 -28.87 -2.59
N GLY A 436 -16.43 -30.15 -2.25
CA GLY A 436 -15.27 -30.98 -1.93
C GLY A 436 -14.88 -31.93 -3.06
N SER A 437 -13.59 -32.21 -3.17
CA SER A 437 -13.03 -33.35 -3.89
C SER A 437 -11.95 -33.97 -3.03
N ILE A 438 -12.16 -35.17 -2.51
CA ILE A 438 -11.15 -35.95 -1.77
C ILE A 438 -10.80 -37.18 -2.61
N ARG A 439 -9.52 -37.37 -2.91
CA ARG A 439 -9.02 -38.45 -3.77
C ARG A 439 -7.74 -39.06 -3.22
N GLU A 440 -7.52 -40.34 -3.54
CA GLU A 440 -6.25 -41.05 -3.31
C GLU A 440 -5.78 -41.01 -1.85
N THR A 441 -6.71 -41.09 -0.91
CA THR A 441 -6.40 -41.19 0.53
C THR A 441 -6.02 -42.64 0.89
N LEU A 442 -4.93 -42.80 1.65
CA LEU A 442 -4.52 -44.09 2.24
C LEU A 442 -5.13 -44.31 3.64
N GLY A 443 -5.57 -43.24 4.30
CA GLY A 443 -6.40 -43.29 5.50
C GLY A 443 -7.88 -43.05 5.17
N GLN A 444 -8.68 -42.72 6.19
CA GLN A 444 -10.10 -42.45 5.98
C GLN A 444 -10.31 -41.22 5.08
N ALA A 445 -11.22 -41.26 4.11
CA ALA A 445 -11.49 -40.05 3.35
C ALA A 445 -12.03 -38.92 4.26
N ILE A 446 -12.94 -39.26 5.18
CA ILE A 446 -13.42 -38.35 6.22
C ILE A 446 -13.42 -39.06 7.59
N LEU A 447 -12.73 -38.47 8.56
CA LEU A 447 -12.73 -38.87 9.97
C LEU A 447 -13.43 -37.80 10.82
N VAL A 448 -14.41 -38.22 11.63
CA VAL A 448 -15.09 -37.37 12.61
C VAL A 448 -15.05 -38.04 13.97
N GLU A 449 -14.29 -37.47 14.91
CA GLU A 449 -14.08 -38.04 16.23
C GLU A 449 -14.40 -37.06 17.37
N GLY A 450 -15.01 -37.56 18.45
CA GLY A 450 -15.20 -36.81 19.69
C GLY A 450 -16.35 -35.78 19.62
N ALA A 451 -16.31 -34.79 20.52
CA ALA A 451 -17.28 -33.67 20.71
C ALA A 451 -18.70 -33.83 20.10
N ALA A 452 -19.32 -32.77 19.56
CA ALA A 452 -20.68 -32.83 18.97
C ALA A 452 -20.73 -32.06 17.64
N PRO A 453 -19.88 -32.41 16.65
CA PRO A 453 -19.77 -31.65 15.41
C PRO A 453 -20.98 -31.88 14.50
N SER A 454 -21.47 -30.80 13.88
CA SER A 454 -22.40 -30.88 12.75
C SER A 454 -21.61 -30.73 11.45
N VAL A 455 -21.34 -31.84 10.78
CA VAL A 455 -20.52 -31.87 9.56
C VAL A 455 -21.43 -32.01 8.35
N THR A 456 -21.31 -31.09 7.38
CA THR A 456 -21.93 -31.22 6.06
C THR A 456 -20.83 -31.23 5.01
N TYR A 457 -20.79 -32.26 4.19
CA TYR A 457 -19.87 -32.35 3.06
C TYR A 457 -20.68 -32.53 1.77
N ASN A 458 -20.48 -31.64 0.82
CA ASN A 458 -21.03 -31.74 -0.53
C ASN A 458 -19.88 -31.82 -1.54
N GLY A 459 -19.76 -32.94 -2.25
CA GLY A 459 -18.59 -33.15 -3.10
C GLY A 459 -18.46 -34.53 -3.69
N GLN A 460 -17.25 -34.83 -4.18
CA GLN A 460 -16.83 -36.14 -4.65
C GLN A 460 -15.84 -36.75 -3.67
N ILE A 461 -15.95 -38.05 -3.43
CA ILE A 461 -14.99 -38.81 -2.64
C ILE A 461 -14.57 -40.01 -3.48
N ASP A 462 -13.27 -40.14 -3.72
CA ASP A 462 -12.67 -41.31 -4.33
C ASP A 462 -11.59 -41.87 -3.40
N ASN A 463 -12.03 -42.75 -2.51
CA ASN A 463 -11.20 -43.31 -1.47
C ASN A 463 -10.50 -44.58 -1.97
N GLY A 464 -9.18 -44.59 -1.79
CA GLY A 464 -8.33 -45.68 -2.24
C GLY A 464 -8.13 -46.78 -1.19
N ASP A 465 -8.34 -46.50 0.10
CA ASP A 465 -8.04 -47.41 1.20
C ASP A 465 -8.82 -47.04 2.49
N ASP A 466 -8.86 -47.89 3.51
CA ASP A 466 -9.56 -47.66 4.79
C ASP A 466 -11.03 -47.19 4.65
N HIS A 467 -11.57 -46.26 5.46
CA HIS A 467 -13.01 -45.93 5.44
C HIS A 467 -13.33 -44.71 4.56
N LEU A 468 -14.39 -44.79 3.75
CA LEU A 468 -15.02 -43.63 3.11
C LEU A 468 -15.43 -42.58 4.17
N LEU A 469 -16.01 -43.05 5.28
CA LEU A 469 -16.40 -42.22 6.41
C LEU A 469 -16.24 -43.03 7.70
N SER A 470 -15.51 -42.48 8.67
CA SER A 470 -15.50 -43.00 10.05
C SER A 470 -16.01 -41.93 11.01
N VAL A 471 -17.08 -42.25 11.76
CA VAL A 471 -17.65 -41.39 12.80
C VAL A 471 -17.58 -42.12 14.13
N VAL A 472 -16.76 -41.62 15.06
CA VAL A 472 -16.40 -42.38 16.27
C VAL A 472 -16.51 -41.50 17.52
N ASN A 473 -17.07 -42.05 18.60
CA ASN A 473 -17.12 -41.41 19.92
C ASN A 473 -17.77 -40.01 19.93
N THR A 474 -18.75 -39.76 19.06
CA THR A 474 -19.43 -38.46 18.99
C THR A 474 -20.54 -38.34 20.03
N SER A 475 -20.48 -37.29 20.85
CA SER A 475 -21.45 -37.00 21.92
C SER A 475 -22.74 -36.33 21.42
N GLY A 476 -22.81 -35.97 20.13
CA GLY A 476 -23.96 -35.35 19.47
C GLY A 476 -23.62 -34.85 18.07
N GLY A 477 -24.43 -33.94 17.54
CA GLY A 477 -24.26 -33.40 16.19
C GLY A 477 -24.81 -34.33 15.09
N ALA A 478 -24.52 -34.01 13.83
CA ALA A 478 -24.94 -34.82 12.70
C ALA A 478 -23.90 -34.74 11.58
N VAL A 479 -23.69 -35.86 10.88
CA VAL A 479 -22.82 -35.93 9.70
C VAL A 479 -23.69 -36.15 8.48
N ALA A 480 -23.58 -35.26 7.50
CA ALA A 480 -24.31 -35.32 6.24
C ALA A 480 -23.33 -35.29 5.07
N LEU A 481 -23.23 -36.41 4.35
CA LEU A 481 -22.52 -36.48 3.07
C LEU A 481 -23.54 -36.38 1.94
N SER A 482 -23.30 -35.48 1.00
CA SER A 482 -24.15 -35.27 -0.17
C SER A 482 -23.33 -34.98 -1.43
N GLY A 483 -23.96 -35.06 -2.61
CA GLY A 483 -23.33 -34.64 -3.85
C GLY A 483 -22.89 -35.77 -4.78
N GLY A 484 -21.72 -35.58 -5.41
CA GLY A 484 -21.16 -36.37 -6.50
C GLY A 484 -20.93 -37.86 -6.18
N PRO A 485 -20.28 -38.64 -7.07
CA PRO A 485 -20.04 -40.04 -6.78
C PRO A 485 -19.18 -40.18 -5.52
N PHE A 486 -19.54 -41.16 -4.71
CA PHE A 486 -18.70 -41.68 -3.64
C PHE A 486 -18.20 -43.04 -4.10
N THR A 487 -16.89 -43.18 -4.23
CA THR A 487 -16.23 -44.44 -4.58
C THR A 487 -15.30 -44.84 -3.45
N ASP A 488 -15.38 -46.11 -3.09
CA ASP A 488 -14.53 -46.72 -2.07
C ASP A 488 -14.04 -48.07 -2.61
N VAL A 489 -12.94 -48.04 -3.35
CA VAL A 489 -12.56 -49.16 -4.23
C VAL A 489 -11.93 -50.31 -3.44
N PHE A 490 -11.13 -50.00 -2.41
CA PHE A 490 -10.50 -50.99 -1.54
C PHE A 490 -10.80 -50.80 -0.07
N GLY A 491 -11.65 -49.83 0.28
CA GLY A 491 -11.95 -49.50 1.66
C GLY A 491 -13.00 -50.37 2.35
N LEU A 492 -13.25 -50.01 3.61
CA LEU A 492 -14.15 -50.65 4.56
C LEU A 492 -15.55 -49.99 4.58
N GLY A 493 -15.78 -48.98 3.74
CA GLY A 493 -17.05 -48.26 3.64
C GLY A 493 -17.26 -47.26 4.76
N ILE A 494 -18.38 -47.37 5.45
CA ILE A 494 -18.81 -46.43 6.49
C ILE A 494 -18.75 -47.10 7.87
N GLU A 495 -18.00 -46.51 8.78
CA GLU A 495 -17.94 -46.89 10.20
C GLU A 495 -18.65 -45.86 11.07
N ILE A 496 -19.48 -46.37 11.98
CA ILE A 496 -20.16 -45.56 13.01
C ILE A 496 -20.04 -46.31 14.32
N ASP A 497 -19.24 -45.78 15.25
CA ASP A 497 -19.04 -46.38 16.57
C ASP A 497 -19.28 -45.38 17.71
N ASN A 498 -20.04 -45.80 18.71
CA ASN A 498 -20.35 -45.02 19.92
C ASN A 498 -20.81 -43.57 19.64
N CYS A 499 -21.76 -43.39 18.72
CA CYS A 499 -22.26 -42.08 18.30
C CYS A 499 -23.69 -41.81 18.79
N LEU A 500 -23.93 -40.60 19.31
CA LEU A 500 -25.27 -40.12 19.71
C LEU A 500 -25.96 -39.26 18.64
N GLY A 501 -25.22 -38.85 17.60
CA GLY A 501 -25.70 -38.04 16.47
C GLY A 501 -26.31 -38.84 15.32
N GLY A 502 -26.85 -38.13 14.32
CA GLY A 502 -27.36 -38.74 13.08
C GLY A 502 -26.30 -38.76 11.98
N VAL A 503 -26.23 -39.84 11.20
CA VAL A 503 -25.42 -39.92 9.97
C VAL A 503 -26.37 -40.09 8.78
N SER A 504 -26.19 -39.25 7.76
CA SER A 504 -26.93 -39.32 6.50
C SER A 504 -25.96 -39.26 5.33
N VAL A 505 -26.13 -40.17 4.38
CA VAL A 505 -25.32 -40.24 3.16
C VAL A 505 -26.28 -40.28 1.98
N SER A 506 -26.17 -39.30 1.09
CA SER A 506 -27.04 -39.11 -0.06
C SER A 506 -26.20 -38.80 -1.30
N SER A 507 -25.85 -39.82 -2.07
CA SER A 507 -25.14 -39.66 -3.34
C SER A 507 -25.97 -40.13 -4.53
N ALA A 508 -25.66 -39.58 -5.72
CA ALA A 508 -26.14 -40.11 -6.99
C ALA A 508 -25.57 -41.52 -7.31
N SER A 509 -24.44 -41.90 -6.71
CA SER A 509 -23.79 -43.20 -6.83
C SER A 509 -22.91 -43.46 -5.59
N LEU A 510 -23.23 -44.49 -4.81
CA LEU A 510 -22.44 -44.98 -3.68
C LEU A 510 -21.88 -46.36 -4.01
#